data_AF-R6ALX2-F1
#
_entry.id   AF-R6ALX2-F1
#
_cell.length_a   1.000
_cell.length_b   1.000
_cell.length_c   1.000
_cell.angle_alpha   90.00
_cell.angle_beta   90.00
_cell.angle_gamma   90.00
#
_symmetry.space_group_name_H-M   'P 1'
#
loop_
_entity.id
_entity.type
_entity.pdbx_description
1 polymer ?
#
loop_
_entity_poly.entity_id
_entity_poly.type
_entity_poly.pdbx_seq_one_letter_code
_entity_poly.pdbx_strand_id
1 'polypeptide(L)'
;MDANNTNKTHEGLAQGMSNIYDEVSTSVASAIKQDLVEHFGKGLYYHLKNGEKPINAEQQAYIAETFAKHGVTTSPVYDKML
;
A
#
# COMPACT_ATOMS: atom_id res chain seq x y z
N MET A 1 -16.61 3.27 29.29
CA MET A 1 -15.93 4.34 28.55
C MET A 1 -15.89 3.92 27.10
N ASP A 2 -16.86 4.39 26.36
CA ASP A 2 -17.09 4.07 24.96
C ASP A 2 -16.16 4.86 24.04
N ALA A 3 -15.47 4.14 23.15
CA ALA A 3 -14.97 4.67 21.89
C ALA A 3 -14.90 3.54 20.86
N ASN A 4 -16.06 3.26 20.28
CA ASN A 4 -16.28 3.10 18.84
C ASN A 4 -15.42 2.11 18.05
N ASN A 5 -16.08 0.99 17.73
CA ASN A 5 -16.09 0.30 16.45
C ASN A 5 -14.87 0.51 15.53
N THR A 6 -13.98 -0.49 15.44
CA THR A 6 -13.09 -0.66 14.28
C THR A 6 -13.72 -1.67 13.34
N ASN A 7 -14.93 -1.39 12.85
CA ASN A 7 -15.50 -2.15 11.74
C ASN A 7 -14.84 -1.67 10.44
N LYS A 8 -13.68 -2.27 10.09
CA LYS A 8 -13.44 -2.71 8.72
C LYS A 8 -12.35 -3.77 8.68
N THR A 9 -12.81 -5.01 8.76
CA THR A 9 -12.14 -6.24 8.36
C THR A 9 -11.35 -6.04 7.06
N HIS A 10 -10.03 -5.97 7.15
CA HIS A 10 -9.11 -6.33 6.07
C HIS A 10 -8.10 -7.33 6.67
N GLU A 11 -8.60 -8.43 7.22
CA GLU A 11 -7.76 -9.57 7.66
C GLU A 11 -7.26 -10.39 6.45
N GLY A 12 -7.00 -9.73 5.32
CA GLY A 12 -6.45 -10.34 4.10
C GLY A 12 -5.03 -9.82 3.91
N LEU A 13 -4.06 -10.71 3.99
CA LEU A 13 -2.68 -10.35 3.63
C LEU A 13 -2.65 -10.15 2.12
N ALA A 14 -2.07 -9.06 1.64
CA ALA A 14 -1.88 -8.86 0.22
C ALA A 14 -0.47 -9.30 -0.17
N GLN A 15 -0.24 -9.67 -1.43
CA GLN A 15 1.08 -10.07 -1.89
C GLN A 15 1.28 -9.53 -3.31
N GLY A 16 2.41 -8.85 -3.52
CA GLY A 16 2.78 -8.23 -4.79
C GLY A 16 2.13 -6.86 -5.03
N MET A 17 2.93 -5.95 -5.57
CA MET A 17 2.53 -4.57 -5.92
C MET A 17 3.01 -4.21 -7.32
N SER A 18 3.01 -5.16 -8.25
CA SER A 18 3.58 -4.96 -9.58
C SER A 18 2.81 -3.90 -10.37
N ASN A 19 1.49 -3.87 -10.19
CA ASN A 19 0.55 -3.00 -10.90
C ASN A 19 0.00 -1.85 -10.05
N ILE A 20 0.59 -1.60 -8.88
CA ILE A 20 0.04 -0.62 -7.91
C ILE A 20 0.03 0.83 -8.44
N TYR A 21 0.82 1.11 -9.47
CA TYR A 21 0.94 2.43 -10.10
C TYR A 21 0.31 2.52 -11.49
N ASP A 22 -0.35 1.46 -11.98
CA ASP A 22 -0.85 1.43 -13.37
C ASP A 22 -1.88 2.52 -13.63
N GLU A 23 -2.74 2.80 -12.64
CA GLU A 23 -3.74 3.87 -12.68
C GLU A 23 -3.23 5.23 -12.16
N VAL A 24 -1.93 5.34 -11.85
CA VAL A 24 -1.31 6.54 -11.29
C VAL A 24 -0.35 7.16 -12.29
N SER A 25 -0.50 8.47 -12.53
CA SER A 25 0.44 9.23 -13.37
C SER A 25 1.89 9.05 -12.89
N THR A 26 2.84 8.87 -13.82
CA THR A 26 4.26 8.58 -13.53
C THR A 26 4.90 9.53 -12.50
N SER A 27 4.54 10.82 -12.55
CA SER A 27 5.03 11.83 -11.61
C SER A 27 4.57 11.56 -10.17
N VAL A 28 3.29 11.19 -10.00
CA VAL A 28 2.69 10.88 -8.71
C VAL A 28 3.18 9.53 -8.19
N ALA A 29 3.28 8.53 -9.08
CA ALA A 29 3.82 7.22 -8.76
C ALA A 29 5.25 7.29 -8.23
N SER A 30 6.09 8.17 -8.81
CA SER A 30 7.46 8.39 -8.34
C SER A 30 7.50 9.01 -6.94
N ALA A 31 6.63 9.99 -6.66
CA ALA A 31 6.52 10.62 -5.35
C ALA A 31 6.05 9.63 -4.28
N ILE A 32 4.98 8.88 -4.56
CA ILE A 32 4.48 7.83 -3.67
C ILE A 32 5.55 6.79 -3.41
N LYS A 33 6.21 6.28 -4.47
CA LYS A 33 7.28 5.28 -4.33
C LYS A 33 8.39 5.79 -3.42
N GLN A 34 8.78 7.06 -3.54
CA GLN A 34 9.79 7.65 -2.69
C GLN A 34 9.34 7.64 -1.23
N ASP A 35 8.12 8.09 -0.94
CA ASP A 35 7.54 8.12 0.41
C ASP A 35 7.46 6.72 1.03
N LEU A 36 6.98 5.73 0.26
CA LEU A 36 6.93 4.33 0.69
C LEU A 36 8.33 3.74 0.93
N VAL A 37 9.31 4.07 0.09
CA VAL A 37 10.70 3.61 0.26
C VAL A 37 11.37 4.27 1.45
N GLU A 38 11.08 5.54 1.73
CA GLU A 38 11.57 6.24 2.92
C GLU A 38 10.94 5.66 4.19
N HIS A 39 9.66 5.30 4.16
CA HIS A 39 8.97 4.73 5.32
C HIS A 39 9.32 3.26 5.58
N PHE A 40 9.22 2.39 4.56
CA PHE A 40 9.45 0.95 4.70
C PHE A 40 10.93 0.56 4.56
N GLY A 41 11.73 1.42 3.94
CA GLY A 41 13.07 1.08 3.49
C GLY A 41 13.06 0.37 2.13
N LYS A 42 14.11 0.62 1.35
CA LYS A 42 14.28 0.10 -0.01
C LYS A 42 14.16 -1.43 -0.08
N GLY A 43 14.78 -2.16 0.83
CA GLY A 43 14.76 -3.63 0.84
C GLY A 43 13.35 -4.18 1.02
N LEU A 44 12.66 -3.77 2.09
CA LEU A 44 11.31 -4.23 2.38
C LEU A 44 10.34 -3.88 1.25
N TYR A 45 10.41 -2.65 0.73
CA TYR A 45 9.57 -2.22 -0.38
C TYR A 45 9.70 -3.15 -1.60
N TYR A 46 10.92 -3.51 -2.01
CA TYR A 46 11.11 -4.42 -3.15
C TYR A 46 10.66 -5.85 -2.85
N HIS A 47 10.85 -6.34 -1.61
CA HIS A 47 10.31 -7.66 -1.21
C HIS A 47 8.79 -7.69 -1.26
N LEU A 48 8.11 -6.66 -0.77
CA LEU A 48 6.65 -6.55 -0.84
C LEU A 48 6.19 -6.41 -2.29
N LYS A 49 6.90 -5.59 -3.11
CA LYS A 49 6.57 -5.37 -4.51
C LYS A 49 6.68 -6.63 -5.35
N ASN A 50 7.75 -7.40 -5.16
CA ASN A 50 7.97 -8.67 -5.85
C ASN A 50 7.06 -9.80 -5.30
N GLY A 51 6.31 -9.54 -4.23
CA GLY A 51 5.52 -10.55 -3.56
C GLY A 51 6.36 -11.59 -2.82
N GLU A 52 7.63 -11.31 -2.50
CA GLU A 52 8.44 -12.19 -1.65
C GLU A 52 7.96 -12.14 -0.19
N LYS A 53 7.41 -11.00 0.23
CA LYS A 53 6.78 -10.82 1.54
C LYS A 53 5.30 -10.46 1.40
N PRO A 54 4.44 -10.98 2.30
CA PRO A 54 3.08 -10.50 2.42
C PRO A 54 3.04 -9.08 2.99
N ILE A 55 2.02 -8.33 2.59
CA ILE A 55 1.69 -6.97 2.96
C ILE A 55 0.55 -7.05 3.97
N ASN A 56 0.85 -6.69 5.21
CA ASN A 56 -0.12 -6.74 6.30
C ASN A 56 -1.13 -5.60 6.18
N ALA A 57 -2.27 -5.72 6.86
CA ALA A 57 -3.33 -4.70 6.86
C ALA A 57 -2.81 -3.29 7.23
N GLU A 58 -1.90 -3.18 8.21
CA GLU A 58 -1.29 -1.91 8.60
C GLU A 58 -0.47 -1.28 7.46
N GLN A 59 0.27 -2.11 6.72
CA GLN A 59 1.05 -1.65 5.58
C GLN A 59 0.14 -1.24 4.42
N GLN A 60 -0.93 -2.00 4.18
CA GLN A 60 -1.93 -1.63 3.17
C GLN A 60 -2.61 -0.30 3.50
N ALA A 61 -2.98 -0.10 4.77
CA ALA A 61 -3.56 1.14 5.25
C ALA A 61 -2.59 2.32 5.07
N TYR A 62 -1.31 2.14 5.41
CA TYR A 62 -0.29 3.17 5.19
C TYR A 62 -0.12 3.49 3.71
N ILE A 63 -0.04 2.47 2.85
CA ILE A 63 0.06 2.66 1.40
C ILE A 63 -1.16 3.42 0.87
N ALA A 64 -2.38 3.04 1.27
CA ALA A 64 -3.59 3.74 0.87
C ALA A 64 -3.62 5.20 1.35
N GLU A 65 -3.15 5.46 2.58
CA GLU A 65 -3.02 6.82 3.11
C GLU A 65 -2.01 7.65 2.31
N THR A 66 -0.84 7.09 1.97
CA THR A 66 0.14 7.75 1.10
C THR A 66 -0.45 8.07 -0.26
N PHE A 67 -1.18 7.14 -0.88
CA PHE A 67 -1.88 7.39 -2.14
C PHE A 67 -2.86 8.57 -2.02
N ALA A 68 -3.69 8.58 -0.97
CA ALA A 68 -4.63 9.67 -0.72
C ALA A 68 -3.92 11.03 -0.47
N LYS A 69 -2.79 11.04 0.25
CA LYS A 69 -1.97 12.24 0.47
C LYS A 69 -1.46 12.84 -0.83
N HIS A 70 -1.14 11.99 -1.80
CA HIS A 70 -0.71 12.41 -3.13
C HIS A 70 -1.85 12.70 -4.11
N GLY A 71 -3.11 12.71 -3.63
CA GLY A 71 -4.29 13.03 -4.42
C GLY A 71 -4.76 11.87 -5.31
N VAL A 72 -4.28 10.65 -5.06
CA VAL A 72 -4.76 9.45 -5.76
C VAL A 72 -6.03 8.96 -5.07
N THR A 73 -7.15 9.06 -5.77
CA THR A 73 -8.45 8.54 -5.32
C THR A 73 -8.60 7.03 -5.57
N THR A 74 -7.74 6.48 -6.40
CA THR A 74 -7.67 5.06 -6.71
C THR A 74 -7.05 4.28 -5.54
N SER A 75 -7.71 3.21 -5.11
CA SER A 75 -7.14 2.33 -4.09
C SER A 75 -5.96 1.54 -4.66
N PRO A 76 -4.91 1.27 -3.86
CA PRO A 76 -3.79 0.47 -4.30
C PRO A 76 -4.25 -0.94 -4.72
N VAL A 77 -3.86 -1.36 -5.93
CA VAL A 77 -4.13 -2.70 -6.44
C VAL A 77 -2.95 -3.62 -6.14
N TYR A 78 -3.25 -4.77 -5.53
CA TYR A 78 -2.29 -5.81 -5.19
C TYR A 78 -2.40 -6.99 -6.17
N ASP A 79 -1.30 -7.70 -6.42
CA ASP A 79 -1.30 -8.85 -7.33
C ASP A 79 -2.15 -10.01 -6.79
N LYS A 80 -2.14 -10.24 -5.47
CA LYS A 80 -2.87 -11.33 -4.83
C LYS A 80 -3.38 -10.94 -3.44
N MET A 81 -4.61 -11.34 -3.12
CA MET A 81 -5.15 -11.36 -1.75
C MET A 81 -5.00 -12.79 -1.19
N LEU A 82 -4.52 -12.93 0.03
CA LEU A 82 -4.31 -14.18 0.77
C LEU A 82 -5.35 -14.31 1.89
#